data_AF-A0A7C7QQE6-F1
#
_entry.id   AF-A0A7C7QQE6-F1
#
_cell.length_a   1.000
_cell.length_b   1.000
_cell.length_c   1.000
_cell.angle_alpha   90.00
_cell.angle_beta   90.00
_cell.angle_gamma   90.00
#
_symmetry.space_group_name_H-M   'P 1'
#
loop_
_entity.id
_entity.type
_entity.pdbx_description
1 polymer ?
#
loop_
_entity_poly.entity_id
_entity_poly.type
_entity_poly.pdbx_seq_one_letter_code
_entity_poly.pdbx_strand_id
1 'polypeptide(L)'
;MNTKAELHKERGDAFFDSEGYGLALVEYTQAIELDPTCAPAYIKRGLVYHQLNKYGLALMNYSYQHLQNLYGRFALSFCLSGE
;
A
#
# COMPACT_ATOMS: atom_id res chain seq x y z
N MET A 1 2.60 5.11 31.90
CA MET A 1 3.18 5.81 30.73
C MET A 1 3.39 4.76 29.66
N ASN A 2 2.40 4.55 28.78
CA ASN A 2 2.46 3.52 27.73
C ASN A 2 3.17 4.09 26.49
N THR A 3 4.35 4.66 26.71
CA THR A 3 5.15 5.36 25.70
C THR A 3 5.67 4.43 24.61
N LYS A 4 5.79 3.12 24.88
CA LYS A 4 6.23 2.17 23.85
C LYS A 4 5.18 1.98 22.75
N ALA A 5 3.90 1.80 23.12
CA ALA A 5 2.82 1.66 22.14
C ALA A 5 2.65 2.96 21.32
N GLU A 6 2.76 4.12 21.97
CA GLU A 6 2.76 5.41 21.26
C GLU A 6 3.95 5.59 20.33
N LEU A 7 5.15 5.17 20.74
CA LEU A 7 6.36 5.23 19.90
C LEU A 7 6.22 4.38 18.64
N HIS A 8 5.74 3.14 18.78
CA HIS A 8 5.48 2.28 17.62
C HIS A 8 4.38 2.85 16.72
N LYS A 9 3.35 3.46 17.30
CA LYS A 9 2.33 4.20 16.52
C LYS A 9 2.96 5.36 15.73
N GLU A 10 3.82 6.17 16.33
CA GLU A 10 4.52 7.27 15.62
C GLU A 10 5.45 6.76 14.53
N ARG A 11 6.19 5.67 14.76
CA ARG A 11 7.01 5.02 13.73
C ARG A 11 6.16 4.50 12.57
N GLY A 12 5.03 3.87 12.88
CA GLY A 12 4.06 3.43 11.89
C GLY A 12 3.57 4.60 11.02
N ASP A 13 3.34 5.77 11.62
CA ASP A 13 2.96 6.99 10.89
C ASP A 13 4.05 7.47 9.94
N ALA A 14 5.31 7.49 10.39
CA ALA A 14 6.44 7.86 9.54
C ALA A 14 6.58 6.91 8.33
N PHE A 15 6.38 5.60 8.54
CA PHE A 15 6.36 4.64 7.43
C PHE A 15 5.15 4.80 6.52
N PHE A 16 3.98 5.16 7.07
CA PHE A 16 2.78 5.41 6.27
C PHE A 16 2.96 6.65 5.36
N ASP A 17 3.58 7.71 5.87
CA ASP A 17 3.92 8.91 5.09
C ASP A 17 4.95 8.61 3.99
N SER A 18 5.93 7.76 4.30
CA SER A 18 6.94 7.30 3.35
C SER A 18 6.43 6.21 2.37
N GLU A 19 5.11 5.98 2.28
CA GLU A 19 4.46 4.93 1.47
C GLU A 19 4.95 3.49 1.76
N GLY A 20 5.67 3.30 2.88
CA GLY A 20 6.19 2.05 3.40
C GLY A 20 5.12 1.23 4.12
N TYR A 21 3.97 1.01 3.49
CA TYR A 21 2.78 0.42 4.10
C TYR A 21 3.01 -0.95 4.76
N GLY A 22 3.93 -1.76 4.22
CA GLY A 22 4.30 -3.05 4.82
C GLY A 22 4.99 -2.90 6.18
N LEU A 23 5.91 -1.94 6.32
CA LEU A 23 6.61 -1.66 7.58
C LEU A 23 5.68 -0.96 8.57
N ALA A 24 4.83 -0.05 8.10
CA ALA A 24 3.81 0.61 8.92
C ALA A 24 2.88 -0.41 9.60
N LEU A 25 2.48 -1.46 8.88
CA LEU A 25 1.65 -2.55 9.41
C LEU A 25 2.30 -3.29 10.58
N VAL A 26 3.61 -3.54 10.50
CA VAL A 26 4.37 -4.22 11.55
C VAL A 26 4.42 -3.36 12.81
N GLU A 27 4.75 -2.07 12.67
CA GLU A 27 4.81 -1.14 13.81
C GLU A 27 3.45 -0.96 14.49
N TYR A 28 2.35 -0.83 13.73
CA TYR A 28 1.01 -0.75 14.32
C TYR A 28 0.60 -2.06 15.00
N THR A 29 1.05 -3.21 14.51
CA THR A 29 0.78 -4.50 15.16
C THR A 29 1.53 -4.61 16.49
N GLN A 30 2.81 -4.21 16.53
CA GLN A 30 3.56 -4.14 17.79
C GLN A 30 2.94 -3.17 18.80
N ALA A 31 2.42 -2.02 18.33
CA ALA A 31 1.71 -1.08 19.19
C ALA A 31 0.46 -1.71 19.85
N ILE A 32 -0.27 -2.55 19.11
CA ILE A 32 -1.44 -3.30 19.59
C ILE A 32 -1.04 -4.40 20.58
N GLU A 33 0.06 -5.13 20.32
CA GLU A 33 0.55 -6.17 21.23
C GLU A 33 1.01 -5.58 22.57
N LEU A 34 1.60 -4.39 22.54
CA LEU A 34 2.05 -3.68 23.73
C LEU A 34 0.91 -3.03 24.51
N ASP A 35 -0.08 -2.47 23.81
CA ASP A 35 -1.27 -1.88 24.40
C ASP A 35 -2.51 -2.29 23.58
N PRO A 36 -3.19 -3.39 23.98
CA PRO A 36 -4.36 -3.87 23.26
C PRO A 36 -5.55 -2.92 23.39
N THR A 37 -5.49 -1.94 24.30
CA THR A 37 -6.48 -0.87 24.48
C THR A 37 -6.23 0.35 23.59
N CYS A 38 -5.17 0.35 22.79
CA CYS A 38 -4.76 1.46 21.95
C CYS A 38 -5.65 1.55 20.70
N ALA A 39 -6.83 2.16 20.88
CA ALA A 39 -7.75 2.48 19.79
C ALA A 39 -7.09 3.14 18.56
N PRO A 40 -6.16 4.12 18.69
CA PRO A 40 -5.56 4.74 17.51
C PRO A 40 -4.69 3.76 16.69
N ALA A 41 -4.05 2.75 17.31
CA ALA A 41 -3.25 1.78 16.57
C ALA A 41 -4.10 0.90 15.65
N TYR A 42 -5.29 0.47 16.11
CA TYR A 42 -6.24 -0.26 15.27
C TYR A 42 -6.77 0.57 14.10
N ILE A 43 -7.12 1.84 14.36
CA ILE A 43 -7.60 2.77 13.32
C ILE A 43 -6.52 2.96 12.24
N LYS A 44 -5.28 3.22 12.67
CA LYS A 44 -4.15 3.42 11.76
C LYS A 44 -3.84 2.16 10.95
N ARG A 45 -3.90 0.97 11.55
CA ARG A 45 -3.75 -0.31 10.84
C ARG A 45 -4.82 -0.48 9.75
N GLY A 46 -6.07 -0.12 10.04
CA GLY A 46 -7.16 -0.14 9.05
C GLY A 46 -6.92 0.83 7.88
N LEU A 47 -6.42 2.04 8.16
CA LEU A 47 -6.04 3.01 7.14
C LEU A 47 -4.93 2.48 6.23
N VAL A 48 -3.93 1.80 6.79
CA VAL A 48 -2.86 1.16 6.02
C VAL A 48 -3.41 0.10 5.07
N TYR A 49 -4.32 -0.76 5.54
CA TYR A 49 -4.97 -1.75 4.67
C TYR A 49 -5.81 -1.11 3.56
N HIS A 50 -6.53 -0.03 3.87
CA HIS A 50 -7.29 0.70 2.86
C HIS A 50 -6.38 1.32 1.80
N GLN A 51 -5.24 1.89 2.19
CA GLN A 51 -4.24 2.34 1.23
C GLN A 51 -3.67 1.17 0.44
N LEU A 52 -3.21 0.11 1.09
CA LEU A 52 -2.68 -1.09 0.42
C LEU A 52 -3.65 -1.68 -0.61
N ASN A 53 -4.96 -1.68 -0.35
CA ASN A 53 -5.94 -2.14 -1.32
C ASN A 53 -6.04 -1.20 -2.54
N LYS A 54 -5.97 0.12 -2.32
CA LYS A 54 -5.88 1.11 -3.41
C LYS A 54 -4.59 0.96 -4.21
N TYR A 55 -3.46 0.72 -3.56
CA TYR A 55 -2.18 0.51 -4.23
C TYR A 55 -2.05 -0.88 -4.87
N GLY A 56 -2.68 -1.92 -4.34
CA GLY A 56 -2.76 -3.24 -4.96
C GLY A 56 -3.51 -3.18 -6.29
N LEU A 57 -4.64 -2.44 -6.31
CA LEU A 57 -5.32 -2.06 -7.54
C LEU A 57 -4.45 -1.18 -8.44
N ALA A 58 -3.70 -0.22 -7.88
CA ALA A 58 -2.83 0.65 -8.66
C ALA A 58 -1.65 -0.10 -9.30
N LEU A 59 -1.02 -1.06 -8.62
CA LEU A 59 0.07 -1.90 -9.14
C LEU A 59 -0.44 -2.88 -10.19
N MET A 60 -1.62 -3.47 -9.97
CA MET A 60 -2.28 -4.30 -10.98
C MET A 60 -2.65 -3.47 -12.23
N ASN A 61 -3.09 -2.23 -12.06
CA ASN A 61 -3.41 -1.33 -13.17
C ASN A 61 -2.14 -0.75 -13.84
N TYR A 62 -1.06 -0.49 -13.09
CA TYR A 62 0.23 -0.06 -13.65
C TYR A 62 0.85 -1.15 -14.52
N SER A 63 0.80 -2.40 -14.07
CA SER A 63 1.26 -3.55 -14.85
C SER A 63 0.36 -3.77 -16.07
N TYR A 64 -0.97 -3.64 -15.93
CA TYR A 64 -1.89 -3.71 -17.07
C TYR A 64 -1.70 -2.59 -18.09
N GLN A 65 -1.54 -1.34 -17.67
CA GLN A 65 -1.34 -0.17 -18.54
C GLN A 65 0.00 -0.23 -19.27
N HIS A 66 1.07 -0.68 -18.58
CA HIS A 66 2.38 -0.89 -19.17
C HIS A 66 2.34 -2.03 -20.21
N LEU A 67 1.64 -3.13 -19.91
CA LEU A 67 1.42 -4.22 -20.87
C LEU A 67 0.53 -3.77 -22.05
N GLN A 68 -0.53 -3.00 -21.83
CA GLN A 68 -1.38 -2.48 -22.92
C GLN A 68 -0.62 -1.55 -23.86
N ASN A 69 0.33 -0.76 -23.38
CA ASN A 69 1.19 0.05 -24.24
C ASN A 69 2.17 -0.80 -25.07
N LEU A 70 2.63 -1.93 -24.53
CA LEU A 70 3.50 -2.86 -25.24
C LEU A 70 2.71 -3.67 -26.30
N TYR A 71 1.49 -4.12 -25.98
CA TYR A 71 0.61 -4.85 -26.89
C TYR A 71 -0.13 -3.93 -27.89
N GLY A 72 -0.45 -2.69 -27.52
CA GLY A 72 -1.13 -1.71 -28.38
C GLY A 72 -0.28 -1.26 -29.56
N ARG A 73 1.05 -1.25 -29.40
CA ARG A 73 2.00 -0.95 -30.47
C ARG A 73 2.14 -2.10 -31.48
N PHE A 74 1.89 -3.35 -31.05
CA PHE A 74 1.80 -4.52 -31.94
C PHE A 74 0.47 -4.55 -32.72
N ALA A 75 -0.64 -4.18 -32.08
CA ALA A 75 -1.97 -4.22 -32.69
C ALA A 75 -2.14 -3.23 -33.86
N LEU A 76 -1.54 -2.04 -33.79
CA LEU A 76 -1.60 -1.05 -34.89
C LEU A 76 -0.77 -1.47 -36.12
N SER A 77 0.28 -2.28 -35.95
CA SER A 77 1.09 -2.76 -37.07
C SER A 77 0.40 -3.85 -37.89
N PHE A 78 -0.46 -4.66 -37.27
CA PHE A 78 -1.14 -5.76 -37.97
C PHE A 78 -2.36 -5.29 -38.77
N CYS A 79 -2.96 -4.14 -38.40
CA CYS A 79 -4.11 -3.58 -39.11
C CYS A 79 -3.72 -2.67 -40.30
N LEU A 80 -2.46 -2.19 -40.37
CA LEU A 80 -1.95 -1.33 -41.44
C LEU A 80 -1.08 -2.07 -42.48
N SER A 81 -0.84 -3.38 -42.30
CA SER A 81 -0.09 -4.23 -43.23
C SER A 81 -0.88 -5.45 -43.73
N GLY A 82 -2.18 -5.52 -43.42
CA GLY A 82 -3.10 -6.46 -44.06
C GLY A 82 -3.75 -5.78 -45.26
N GLU A 83 -3.20 -6.10 -46.44
CA GLU A 83 -3.80 -5.93 -47.77
C GLU A 83 -5.22 -6.53 -47.87
#